data_AF-A0A7Y1VT89-F1
#
_entry.id   AF-A0A7Y1VT89-F1
#
_cell.length_a   1.000
_cell.length_b   1.000
_cell.length_c   1.000
_cell.angle_alpha   90.00
_cell.angle_beta   90.00
_cell.angle_gamma   90.00
#
_symmetry.space_group_name_H-M   'P 1'
#
loop_
_entity.id
_entity.type
_entity.pdbx_description
1 polymer ?
#
loop_
_entity_poly.entity_id
_entity_poly.type
_entity_poly.pdbx_seq_one_letter_code
_entity_poly.pdbx_strand_id
1 'polypeptide(L)'
;MNVRIRFRFLLGLLFILCSSALSAQPTGLMMDDSTYEELPAGNLEKVKDHFIPTRYSLKAFAPFPSVQGKIASCVGWATGYGALTMERAIKAGISDRVYITDRLAHSAIFIYQNIKRGPDCQALASIDDALSFLHKNGDCLESTSPTPTVDCPLNSTPKAREEASKYTIETPGFRVFSGHDNPDKKVKSVKAHLAAGHPVIVGISEAPPYRSLVGEDLWHIEPRNKGGHAMVLVGYSDESQRFELMNSYGTSWGKQGFIDVSYQDFSRFCKQAFVLSNNLGTKGLDQQLSEHSVPVAVHAGINIWQNDHQAFEPLAFEVRDQIFRPLNDVSVYQPVNFTISVEKGRCAYLLNMDSEGVVKNIWHSEYPARDTTLKVPEEGWWEFPRAGQEMFCLLYGYEHLPYLDAFLKDVNSIPTPDLQSKIQQQKSVKSCDGVKLNYDANGIFGSSKLNSGIEKFITLFFSINVTS
;
A
#
# COMPACT_ATOMS: atom_id res chain seq x y z
N MET A 1 23.41 73.86 38.72
CA MET A 1 22.42 73.68 39.80
C MET A 1 21.79 72.30 39.62
N ASN A 2 21.73 71.50 40.69
CA ASN A 2 21.26 70.11 40.79
C ASN A 2 19.88 69.87 40.11
N VAL A 3 19.48 68.69 39.63
CA VAL A 3 19.06 67.43 40.34
C VAL A 3 18.64 66.45 39.20
N ARG A 4 19.24 65.26 38.99
CA ARG A 4 18.96 63.91 39.57
C ARG A 4 17.67 63.18 39.07
N ILE A 5 17.89 61.97 38.52
CA ILE A 5 17.19 60.67 38.75
C ILE A 5 16.14 60.13 37.72
N ARG A 6 16.60 59.11 36.97
CA ARG A 6 16.07 57.74 36.68
C ARG A 6 14.58 57.49 36.37
N PHE A 7 14.31 56.71 35.31
CA PHE A 7 13.53 55.44 35.27
C PHE A 7 13.54 54.92 33.79
N ARG A 8 14.38 53.96 33.37
CA ARG A 8 14.19 52.49 33.31
C ARG A 8 12.81 51.99 32.81
N PHE A 9 12.89 51.10 31.82
CA PHE A 9 11.86 50.23 31.21
C PHE A 9 10.96 50.83 30.11
N LEU A 10 11.42 50.71 28.86
CA LEU A 10 10.56 50.69 27.66
C LEU A 10 10.84 49.38 26.90
N LEU A 11 10.55 48.25 27.55
CA LEU A 11 10.49 46.93 26.93
C LEU A 11 9.37 46.17 27.64
N GLY A 12 8.22 46.07 26.99
CA GLY A 12 7.08 45.33 27.52
C GLY A 12 5.77 46.02 27.22
N LEU A 13 5.14 45.58 26.13
CA LEU A 13 3.69 45.50 25.85
C LEU A 13 3.43 45.58 24.35
N LEU A 14 4.07 44.69 23.59
CA LEU A 14 3.40 44.07 22.45
C LEU A 14 3.08 42.64 22.88
N PHE A 15 2.14 42.51 23.84
CA PHE A 15 1.53 41.21 24.11
C PHE A 15 0.74 40.87 22.86
N ILE A 16 1.33 39.98 22.07
CA ILE A 16 0.76 39.27 20.97
C ILE A 16 -0.53 38.61 21.48
N LEU A 17 -1.66 39.28 21.27
CA LEU A 17 -2.96 38.64 21.19
C LEU A 17 -3.00 37.91 19.84
N CYS A 18 -2.20 36.84 19.74
CA CYS A 18 -2.50 35.79 18.78
C CYS A 18 -3.66 35.02 19.39
N SER A 19 -4.86 35.56 19.22
CA SER A 19 -6.09 34.80 19.31
C SER A 19 -5.98 33.70 18.27
N SER A 20 -5.47 32.55 18.70
CA SER A 20 -5.49 31.32 17.92
C SER A 20 -6.95 30.89 17.85
N ALA A 21 -7.69 31.53 16.95
CA ALA A 21 -9.03 31.14 16.58
C ALA A 21 -9.03 29.62 16.37
N LEU A 22 -9.95 28.98 17.09
CA LEU A 22 -10.14 27.55 17.14
C LEU A 22 -10.62 27.10 15.74
N SER A 23 -9.72 26.94 14.78
CA SER A 23 -10.10 26.52 13.43
C SER A 23 -10.44 25.03 13.46
N ALA A 24 -11.69 24.72 13.77
CA ALA A 24 -12.27 23.43 13.44
C ALA A 24 -12.23 23.29 11.90
N GLN A 25 -11.80 22.12 11.40
CA GLN A 25 -11.99 21.80 9.99
C GLN A 25 -13.49 21.60 9.77
N PRO A 26 -14.07 22.15 8.69
CA PRO A 26 -15.51 22.06 8.46
C PRO A 26 -15.92 20.63 8.10
N THR A 27 -17.13 20.28 8.52
CA THR A 27 -17.78 18.99 8.27
C THR A 27 -18.99 19.23 7.37
N GLY A 28 -19.18 18.38 6.36
CA GLY A 28 -20.25 18.58 5.37
C GLY A 28 -21.20 17.41 5.18
N LEU A 29 -21.09 16.37 6.01
CA LEU A 29 -21.97 15.21 5.90
C LEU A 29 -23.34 15.52 6.48
N MET A 30 -24.36 15.39 5.65
CA MET A 30 -25.75 15.25 6.07
C MET A 30 -26.10 13.76 6.05
N MET A 31 -26.50 13.25 7.21
CA MET A 31 -27.00 11.87 7.35
C MET A 31 -28.47 11.83 6.97
N ASP A 32 -28.79 11.02 5.97
CA ASP A 32 -30.16 10.70 5.56
C ASP A 32 -30.41 9.23 5.87
N ASP A 33 -30.77 8.95 7.12
CA ASP A 33 -30.94 7.58 7.61
C ASP A 33 -32.08 6.84 6.88
N SER A 34 -33.12 7.56 6.43
CA SER A 34 -34.20 6.99 5.63
C SER A 34 -33.71 6.45 4.29
N THR A 35 -33.02 7.30 3.51
CA THR A 35 -32.48 6.91 2.20
C THR A 35 -31.45 5.80 2.36
N TYR A 36 -30.65 5.84 3.42
CA TYR A 36 -29.67 4.80 3.75
C TYR A 36 -30.31 3.43 3.97
N GLU A 37 -31.41 3.35 4.73
CA GLU A 37 -32.10 2.08 5.01
C GLU A 37 -32.79 1.49 3.78
N GLU A 38 -33.13 2.32 2.78
CA GLU A 38 -33.70 1.90 1.51
C GLU A 38 -32.67 1.29 0.55
N LEU A 39 -31.37 1.56 0.74
CA LEU A 39 -30.33 0.97 -0.10
C LEU A 39 -30.26 -0.55 0.05
N PRO A 40 -30.01 -1.28 -1.06
CA PRO A 40 -29.78 -2.72 -0.98
C PRO A 40 -28.58 -3.00 -0.08
N ALA A 41 -28.73 -4.01 0.80
CA ALA A 41 -27.60 -4.49 1.59
C ALA A 41 -26.57 -5.15 0.67
N GLY A 42 -25.29 -4.88 0.91
CA GLY A 42 -24.19 -5.55 0.24
C GLY A 42 -24.27 -7.04 0.57
N ASN A 43 -24.63 -7.86 -0.41
CA ASN A 43 -24.95 -9.26 -0.14
C ASN A 43 -23.68 -10.12 -0.21
N LEU A 44 -23.28 -10.66 0.94
CA LEU A 44 -22.06 -11.44 1.09
C LEU A 44 -22.28 -12.92 0.77
N GLU A 45 -22.84 -13.26 -0.39
CA GLU A 45 -23.35 -14.62 -0.67
C GLU A 45 -22.29 -15.74 -0.61
N LYS A 46 -20.98 -15.41 -0.55
CA LYS A 46 -19.89 -16.39 -0.67
C LYS A 46 -18.78 -16.33 0.38
N VAL A 47 -18.76 -15.36 1.29
CA VAL A 47 -17.87 -15.43 2.46
C VAL A 47 -18.58 -16.28 3.50
N LYS A 48 -18.37 -17.60 3.46
CA LYS A 48 -18.63 -18.42 4.65
C LYS A 48 -17.84 -17.77 5.79
N ASP A 49 -18.46 -17.60 6.96
CA ASP A 49 -17.90 -17.00 8.18
C ASP A 49 -16.49 -17.49 8.60
N HIS A 50 -15.96 -18.51 7.95
CA HIS A 50 -14.70 -19.19 8.25
C HIS A 50 -13.47 -18.59 7.55
N PHE A 51 -13.57 -17.49 6.80
CA PHE A 51 -12.43 -16.91 6.07
C PHE A 51 -12.33 -15.37 6.14
N ILE A 52 -12.69 -14.76 7.26
CA ILE A 52 -12.33 -13.36 7.54
C ILE A 52 -10.98 -13.40 8.29
N PRO A 53 -9.88 -12.89 7.72
CA PRO A 53 -8.59 -12.81 8.42
C PRO A 53 -8.72 -12.06 9.75
N THR A 54 -7.85 -12.31 10.72
CA THR A 54 -7.83 -11.53 11.97
C THR A 54 -7.26 -10.12 11.79
N ARG A 55 -6.65 -9.84 10.63
CA ARG A 55 -6.14 -8.52 10.25
C ARG A 55 -6.13 -8.38 8.73
N TYR A 56 -6.51 -7.22 8.23
CA TYR A 56 -6.47 -6.92 6.80
C TYR A 56 -6.25 -5.42 6.56
N SER A 57 -5.56 -5.05 5.49
CA SER A 57 -5.33 -3.65 5.14
C SER A 57 -5.27 -3.43 3.63
N LEU A 58 -6.08 -2.48 3.18
CA LEU A 58 -6.14 -1.90 1.84
C LEU A 58 -5.30 -0.62 1.72
N LYS A 59 -4.59 -0.22 2.79
CA LYS A 59 -3.81 1.03 2.82
C LYS A 59 -2.78 1.15 1.69
N ALA A 60 -2.26 0.03 1.20
CA ALA A 60 -1.36 0.00 0.05
C ALA A 60 -2.01 0.53 -1.24
N PHE A 61 -3.34 0.45 -1.36
CA PHE A 61 -4.11 0.93 -2.50
C PHE A 61 -4.71 2.33 -2.28
N ALA A 62 -4.50 2.91 -1.09
CA ALA A 62 -4.99 4.24 -0.77
C ALA A 62 -4.06 5.33 -1.34
N PRO A 63 -4.61 6.39 -1.95
CA PRO A 63 -3.82 7.59 -2.23
C PRO A 63 -3.24 8.17 -0.92
N PHE A 64 -2.27 9.06 -1.02
CA PHE A 64 -1.83 9.84 0.13
C PHE A 64 -2.97 10.74 0.59
N PRO A 65 -3.36 10.71 1.88
CA PRO A 65 -4.40 11.59 2.40
C PRO A 65 -4.09 13.06 2.11
N SER A 66 -5.03 13.75 1.47
CA SER A 66 -4.91 15.17 1.14
C SER A 66 -5.85 16.02 2.00
N VAL A 67 -5.86 17.33 1.76
CA VAL A 67 -6.44 18.34 2.67
C VAL A 67 -7.70 18.94 2.06
N GLN A 68 -8.86 18.69 2.67
CA GLN A 68 -10.12 19.32 2.27
C GLN A 68 -10.16 20.84 2.55
N GLY A 69 -9.31 21.30 3.47
CA GLY A 69 -9.21 22.69 3.87
C GLY A 69 -10.54 23.23 4.42
N LYS A 70 -10.87 24.46 4.05
CA LYS A 70 -12.07 25.16 4.57
C LYS A 70 -13.37 24.79 3.85
N ILE A 71 -13.37 23.77 2.98
CA ILE A 71 -14.56 23.35 2.24
C ILE A 71 -15.18 22.16 2.95
N ALA A 72 -16.51 22.16 3.11
CA ALA A 72 -17.25 21.05 3.72
C ALA A 72 -17.41 19.85 2.76
N SER A 73 -16.32 19.44 2.10
CA SER A 73 -16.30 18.46 1.02
C SER A 73 -15.97 17.03 1.45
N CYS A 74 -16.04 16.72 2.75
CA CYS A 74 -15.67 15.39 3.30
C CYS A 74 -16.36 14.23 2.57
N VAL A 75 -17.60 14.41 2.10
CA VAL A 75 -18.32 13.40 1.31
C VAL A 75 -17.59 13.11 0.00
N GLY A 76 -17.26 14.13 -0.79
CA GLY A 76 -16.51 13.95 -2.05
C GLY A 76 -15.13 13.36 -1.84
N TRP A 77 -14.46 13.72 -0.74
CA TRP A 77 -13.18 13.12 -0.35
C TRP A 77 -13.31 11.64 -0.04
N ALA A 78 -14.34 11.23 0.71
CA ALA A 78 -14.54 9.84 1.06
C ALA A 78 -14.96 9.02 -0.16
N THR A 79 -15.89 9.51 -0.99
CA THR A 79 -16.50 8.75 -2.09
C THR A 79 -15.64 8.73 -3.35
N GLY A 80 -15.11 9.89 -3.78
CA GLY A 80 -14.31 10.03 -4.99
C GLY A 80 -12.84 9.74 -4.73
N TYR A 81 -12.17 10.68 -4.06
CA TYR A 81 -10.73 10.62 -3.83
C TYR A 81 -10.30 9.36 -3.06
N GLY A 82 -11.09 8.95 -2.06
CA GLY A 82 -10.81 7.75 -1.29
C GLY A 82 -11.32 6.49 -1.98
N ALA A 83 -12.61 6.20 -1.84
CA ALA A 83 -13.17 4.91 -2.19
C ALA A 83 -13.10 4.60 -3.71
N LEU A 84 -13.49 5.52 -4.60
CA LEU A 84 -13.44 5.26 -6.04
C LEU A 84 -12.01 5.08 -6.56
N THR A 85 -11.07 5.91 -6.10
CA THR A 85 -9.64 5.73 -6.42
C THR A 85 -9.12 4.39 -5.92
N MET A 86 -9.42 4.03 -4.67
CA MET A 86 -9.00 2.76 -4.08
C MET A 86 -9.60 1.57 -4.83
N GLU A 87 -10.90 1.57 -5.12
CA GLU A 87 -11.57 0.51 -5.91
C GLU A 87 -10.91 0.34 -7.29
N ARG A 88 -10.57 1.44 -7.96
CA ARG A 88 -9.84 1.39 -9.24
C ARG A 88 -8.42 0.86 -9.08
N ALA A 89 -7.70 1.27 -8.03
CA ALA A 89 -6.35 0.81 -7.74
C ALA A 89 -6.33 -0.69 -7.41
N ILE A 90 -7.29 -1.16 -6.61
CA ILE A 90 -7.48 -2.57 -6.23
C ILE A 90 -7.82 -3.40 -7.47
N LYS A 91 -8.80 -2.96 -8.29
CA LYS A 91 -9.18 -3.63 -9.54
C LYS A 91 -8.03 -3.68 -10.56
N ALA A 92 -7.10 -2.74 -10.51
CA ALA A 92 -5.92 -2.69 -11.36
C ALA A 92 -4.68 -3.37 -10.75
N GLY A 93 -4.74 -3.85 -9.50
CA GLY A 93 -3.60 -4.41 -8.79
C GLY A 93 -2.46 -3.42 -8.52
N ILE A 94 -2.74 -2.11 -8.49
CA ILE A 94 -1.74 -1.05 -8.34
C ILE A 94 -1.65 -0.66 -6.86
N SER A 95 -0.51 -0.91 -6.22
CA SER A 95 -0.22 -0.54 -4.83
C SER A 95 0.85 0.55 -4.67
N ASP A 96 1.33 1.11 -5.79
CA ASP A 96 2.22 2.27 -5.77
C ASP A 96 1.41 3.52 -5.42
N ARG A 97 1.46 3.91 -4.14
CA ARG A 97 0.70 5.04 -3.60
C ARG A 97 1.07 6.38 -4.23
N VAL A 98 2.31 6.55 -4.70
CA VAL A 98 2.71 7.78 -5.42
C VAL A 98 1.97 7.81 -6.76
N TYR A 99 2.02 6.71 -7.52
CA TYR A 99 1.29 6.62 -8.78
C TYR A 99 -0.23 6.76 -8.60
N ILE A 100 -0.81 6.12 -7.58
CA ILE A 100 -2.24 6.24 -7.26
C ILE A 100 -2.59 7.71 -7.02
N THR A 101 -1.81 8.40 -6.20
CA THR A 101 -2.05 9.80 -5.85
C THR A 101 -1.92 10.72 -7.05
N ASP A 102 -0.88 10.56 -7.87
CA ASP A 102 -0.56 11.48 -8.95
C ASP A 102 -1.38 11.23 -10.22
N ARG A 103 -1.82 9.99 -10.44
CA ARG A 103 -2.37 9.54 -11.74
C ARG A 103 -3.76 8.91 -11.66
N LEU A 104 -4.17 8.37 -10.52
CA LEU A 104 -5.46 7.68 -10.35
C LEU A 104 -6.41 8.37 -9.38
N ALA A 105 -5.93 9.35 -8.62
CA ALA A 105 -6.75 10.08 -7.66
C ALA A 105 -7.92 10.76 -8.35
N HIS A 106 -9.10 10.57 -7.79
CA HIS A 106 -10.37 11.12 -8.25
C HIS A 106 -10.69 12.44 -7.55
N SER A 107 -11.47 13.28 -8.21
CA SER A 107 -11.72 14.64 -7.73
C SER A 107 -12.77 14.71 -6.63
N ALA A 108 -12.31 14.98 -5.40
CA ALA A 108 -13.22 15.23 -4.29
C ALA A 108 -14.14 16.43 -4.55
N ILE A 109 -13.60 17.48 -5.16
CA ILE A 109 -14.32 18.74 -5.37
C ILE A 109 -15.32 18.65 -6.54
N PHE A 110 -15.07 17.81 -7.54
CA PHE A 110 -16.00 17.61 -8.65
C PHE A 110 -17.30 16.99 -8.15
N ILE A 111 -17.23 15.91 -7.36
CA ILE A 111 -18.41 15.31 -6.73
C ILE A 111 -19.14 16.34 -5.86
N TYR A 112 -18.42 16.95 -4.90
CA TYR A 112 -19.03 17.88 -3.93
C TYR A 112 -19.79 19.03 -4.60
N GLN A 113 -19.21 19.65 -5.63
CA GLN A 113 -19.85 20.76 -6.34
C GLN A 113 -21.18 20.38 -7.00
N ASN A 114 -21.33 19.13 -7.44
CA ASN A 114 -22.53 18.68 -8.15
C ASN A 114 -23.62 18.13 -7.23
N ILE A 115 -23.31 17.83 -5.95
CA ILE A 115 -24.26 17.21 -5.01
C ILE A 115 -24.62 18.08 -3.81
N LYS A 116 -23.84 19.13 -3.53
CA LYS A 116 -24.07 19.99 -2.35
C LYS A 116 -25.46 20.65 -2.40
N ARG A 117 -26.14 20.71 -1.25
CA ARG A 117 -27.49 21.25 -1.10
C ARG A 117 -27.48 22.74 -0.75
N GLY A 118 -26.80 23.54 -1.57
CA GLY A 118 -26.68 24.99 -1.36
C GLY A 118 -25.61 25.62 -2.25
N PRO A 119 -25.66 26.95 -2.45
CA PRO A 119 -24.69 27.64 -3.29
C PRO A 119 -23.33 27.82 -2.59
N ASP A 120 -23.31 27.82 -1.27
CA ASP A 120 -22.12 28.04 -0.45
C ASP A 120 -21.27 26.78 -0.32
N CYS A 121 -20.10 26.92 0.28
CA CYS A 121 -19.10 25.86 0.32
C CYS A 121 -19.00 25.20 1.69
N GLN A 122 -19.92 25.59 2.57
CA GLN A 122 -20.30 24.88 3.78
C GLN A 122 -21.61 24.10 3.59
N ALA A 123 -22.20 24.13 2.39
CA ALA A 123 -23.41 23.38 2.06
C ALA A 123 -23.21 21.89 2.33
N LEU A 124 -24.22 21.27 2.91
CA LEU A 124 -24.16 19.85 3.23
C LEU A 124 -24.33 18.98 1.98
N ALA A 125 -23.78 17.78 2.04
CA ALA A 125 -23.94 16.72 1.04
C ALA A 125 -24.21 15.38 1.75
N SER A 126 -24.92 14.47 1.09
CA SER A 126 -25.10 13.09 1.56
C SER A 126 -24.20 12.13 0.78
N ILE A 127 -23.82 11.01 1.41
CA ILE A 127 -23.07 9.96 0.73
C ILE A 127 -23.95 9.30 -0.35
N ASP A 128 -25.25 9.13 -0.09
CA ASP A 128 -26.22 8.58 -1.04
C ASP A 128 -26.33 9.39 -2.34
N ASP A 129 -26.36 10.73 -2.24
CA ASP A 129 -26.34 11.64 -3.41
C ASP A 129 -25.03 11.50 -4.18
N ALA A 130 -23.89 11.34 -3.48
CA ALA A 130 -22.59 11.15 -4.10
C ALA A 130 -22.52 9.82 -4.88
N LEU A 131 -23.02 8.73 -4.30
CA LEU A 131 -23.07 7.43 -4.98
C LEU A 131 -24.02 7.45 -6.19
N SER A 132 -25.18 8.09 -6.04
CA SER A 132 -26.12 8.29 -7.15
C SER A 132 -25.51 9.14 -8.27
N PHE A 133 -24.72 10.15 -7.91
CA PHE A 133 -24.00 10.99 -8.87
C PHE A 133 -22.92 10.19 -9.60
N LEU A 134 -22.11 9.41 -8.88
CA LEU A 134 -21.09 8.52 -9.45
C LEU A 134 -21.72 7.50 -10.42
N HIS A 135 -22.87 6.95 -10.08
CA HIS A 135 -23.59 6.02 -10.95
C HIS A 135 -24.02 6.68 -12.27
N LYS A 136 -24.59 7.89 -12.19
CA LYS A 136 -25.15 8.59 -13.35
C LYS A 136 -24.09 9.30 -14.22
N ASN A 137 -23.05 9.85 -13.60
CA ASN A 137 -22.12 10.79 -14.23
C ASN A 137 -20.65 10.39 -14.09
N GLY A 138 -20.31 9.57 -13.09
CA GLY A 138 -18.94 9.24 -12.72
C GLY A 138 -18.19 10.40 -12.09
N ASP A 139 -16.86 10.30 -12.03
CA ASP A 139 -15.98 11.34 -11.49
C ASP A 139 -14.70 11.48 -12.32
N CYS A 140 -14.23 12.71 -12.46
CA CYS A 140 -12.98 13.00 -13.15
C CYS A 140 -11.76 12.78 -12.24
N LEU A 141 -10.57 12.90 -12.80
CA LEU A 141 -9.33 12.83 -12.01
C LEU A 141 -9.10 14.15 -11.26
N GLU A 142 -8.45 14.05 -10.10
CA GLU A 142 -7.99 15.21 -9.32
C GLU A 142 -7.05 16.10 -10.15
N SER A 143 -6.29 15.54 -11.09
CA SER A 143 -5.47 16.32 -12.03
C SER A 143 -6.26 17.15 -13.04
N THR A 144 -7.52 16.78 -13.31
CA THR A 144 -8.44 17.51 -14.20
C THR A 144 -9.27 18.54 -13.44
N SER A 145 -9.68 18.22 -12.21
CA SER A 145 -10.42 19.12 -11.32
C SER A 145 -9.77 19.13 -9.93
N PRO A 146 -8.65 19.85 -9.75
CA PRO A 146 -7.91 19.82 -8.50
C PRO A 146 -8.66 20.53 -7.38
N THR A 147 -8.48 20.02 -6.16
CA THR A 147 -9.00 20.67 -4.97
C THR A 147 -8.34 22.05 -4.82
N PRO A 148 -9.14 23.12 -4.67
CA PRO A 148 -8.60 24.45 -4.53
C PRO A 148 -8.10 24.70 -3.12
N THR A 149 -7.11 25.58 -3.01
CA THR A 149 -6.46 25.92 -1.73
C THR A 149 -7.17 27.03 -0.95
N VAL A 150 -8.01 27.85 -1.59
CA VAL A 150 -8.59 29.07 -0.99
C VAL A 150 -10.05 29.27 -1.36
N ASP A 151 -10.39 29.23 -2.66
CA ASP A 151 -11.73 29.53 -3.14
C ASP A 151 -12.49 28.28 -3.52
N CYS A 152 -13.81 28.33 -3.40
CA CYS A 152 -14.69 27.28 -3.87
C CYS A 152 -15.06 27.56 -5.33
N PRO A 153 -14.49 26.83 -6.31
CA PRO A 153 -14.64 27.15 -7.71
C PRO A 153 -16.08 26.92 -8.13
N LEU A 154 -16.53 27.79 -9.03
CA LEU A 154 -17.82 27.69 -9.67
C LEU A 154 -17.67 26.86 -10.93
N ASN A 155 -18.19 25.63 -10.85
CA ASN A 155 -18.63 24.77 -11.95
C ASN A 155 -17.61 23.80 -12.54
N SER A 156 -18.14 22.61 -12.80
CA SER A 156 -17.49 21.55 -13.57
C SER A 156 -17.26 21.97 -15.02
N THR A 157 -16.01 21.87 -15.49
CA THR A 157 -15.68 22.13 -16.89
C THR A 157 -16.27 21.05 -17.81
N PRO A 158 -16.55 21.34 -19.10
CA PRO A 158 -16.92 20.31 -20.07
C PRO A 158 -15.92 19.16 -20.13
N LYS A 159 -14.61 19.46 -20.04
CA LYS A 159 -13.53 18.46 -19.98
C LYS A 159 -13.68 17.53 -18.77
N ALA A 160 -13.93 18.09 -17.59
CA ALA A 160 -14.13 17.29 -16.38
C ALA A 160 -15.36 16.39 -16.50
N ARG A 161 -16.48 16.88 -17.05
CA ARG A 161 -17.68 16.08 -17.27
C ARG A 161 -17.47 14.95 -18.29
N GLU A 162 -16.77 15.23 -19.37
CA GLU A 162 -16.42 14.22 -20.37
C GLU A 162 -15.52 13.13 -19.76
N GLU A 163 -14.49 13.52 -18.99
CA GLU A 163 -13.62 12.57 -18.30
C GLU A 163 -14.39 11.77 -17.24
N ALA A 164 -15.25 12.41 -16.46
CA ALA A 164 -16.06 11.78 -15.43
C ALA A 164 -16.92 10.65 -15.98
N SER A 165 -17.52 10.85 -17.15
CA SER A 165 -18.39 9.84 -17.79
C SER A 165 -17.68 8.49 -18.07
N LYS A 166 -16.34 8.47 -18.08
CA LYS A 166 -15.51 7.27 -18.28
C LYS A 166 -15.36 6.44 -16.99
N TYR A 167 -15.70 7.00 -15.84
CA TYR A 167 -15.46 6.43 -14.52
C TYR A 167 -16.74 6.37 -13.68
N THR A 168 -17.81 5.84 -14.28
CA THR A 168 -19.07 5.55 -13.59
C THR A 168 -18.98 4.28 -12.76
N ILE A 169 -19.87 4.16 -11.77
CA ILE A 169 -20.11 2.91 -11.04
C ILE A 169 -21.40 2.25 -11.57
N GLU A 170 -21.44 0.92 -11.57
CA GLU A 170 -22.55 0.15 -12.16
C GLU A 170 -23.87 0.32 -11.40
N THR A 171 -23.80 0.66 -10.10
CA THR A 171 -24.96 0.80 -9.23
C THR A 171 -24.77 1.98 -8.28
N PRO A 172 -25.83 2.55 -7.67
CA PRO A 172 -25.71 3.58 -6.63
C PRO A 172 -25.06 3.13 -5.30
N GLY A 173 -24.29 2.04 -5.30
CA GLY A 173 -23.66 1.47 -4.11
C GLY A 173 -24.60 0.63 -3.24
N PHE A 174 -24.03 0.09 -2.16
CA PHE A 174 -24.70 -0.82 -1.23
C PHE A 174 -24.43 -0.41 0.20
N ARG A 175 -25.39 -0.63 1.09
CA ARG A 175 -25.17 -0.49 2.53
C ARG A 175 -24.45 -1.70 3.10
N VAL A 176 -23.48 -1.47 3.97
CA VAL A 176 -22.71 -2.53 4.63
C VAL A 176 -23.47 -3.14 5.81
N PHE A 177 -24.29 -2.35 6.50
CA PHE A 177 -25.13 -2.79 7.61
C PHE A 177 -26.43 -1.98 7.65
N SER A 178 -27.37 -2.34 8.52
CA SER A 178 -28.47 -1.45 8.93
C SER A 178 -28.03 -0.60 10.12
N GLY A 179 -28.52 0.63 10.22
CA GLY A 179 -28.38 1.48 11.40
C GLY A 179 -28.89 0.80 12.68
N HIS A 180 -29.87 -0.10 12.53
CA HIS A 180 -30.48 -0.91 13.59
C HIS A 180 -29.69 -2.17 13.97
N ASP A 181 -28.65 -2.52 13.22
CA ASP A 181 -27.83 -3.70 13.53
C ASP A 181 -27.08 -3.53 14.85
N ASN A 182 -26.92 -4.65 15.58
CA ASN A 182 -26.13 -4.65 16.80
C ASN A 182 -24.62 -4.41 16.51
N PRO A 183 -23.83 -3.98 17.51
CA PRO A 183 -22.42 -3.66 17.32
C PRO A 183 -21.60 -4.76 16.64
N ASP A 184 -21.76 -6.02 17.05
CA ASP A 184 -20.97 -7.13 16.52
C ASP A 184 -21.26 -7.38 15.04
N LYS A 185 -22.53 -7.27 14.64
CA LYS A 185 -22.94 -7.40 13.24
C LYS A 185 -22.36 -6.27 12.38
N LYS A 186 -22.36 -5.02 12.87
CA LYS A 186 -21.72 -3.90 12.17
C LYS A 186 -20.23 -4.15 11.94
N VAL A 187 -19.51 -4.55 12.98
CA VAL A 187 -18.08 -4.88 12.89
C VAL A 187 -17.83 -6.03 11.91
N LYS A 188 -18.58 -7.12 12.04
CA LYS A 188 -18.44 -8.30 11.18
C LYS A 188 -18.69 -7.97 9.71
N SER A 189 -19.76 -7.23 9.41
CA SER A 189 -20.08 -6.81 8.03
C SER A 189 -18.97 -5.96 7.43
N VAL A 190 -18.44 -5.00 8.18
CA VAL A 190 -17.34 -4.14 7.72
C VAL A 190 -16.09 -4.96 7.45
N LYS A 191 -15.69 -5.85 8.37
CA LYS A 191 -14.53 -6.73 8.18
C LYS A 191 -14.66 -7.59 6.93
N ALA A 192 -15.85 -8.14 6.68
CA ALA A 192 -16.10 -8.97 5.52
C ALA A 192 -15.92 -8.19 4.20
N HIS A 193 -16.42 -6.96 4.11
CA HIS A 193 -16.23 -6.12 2.93
C HIS A 193 -14.77 -5.71 2.73
N LEU A 194 -14.08 -5.30 3.81
CA LEU A 194 -12.66 -4.97 3.74
C LEU A 194 -11.83 -6.18 3.30
N ALA A 195 -12.06 -7.36 3.88
CA ALA A 195 -11.37 -8.61 3.53
C ALA A 195 -11.63 -9.05 2.09
N ALA A 196 -12.76 -8.64 1.51
CA ALA A 196 -13.09 -8.90 0.12
C ALA A 196 -12.53 -7.85 -0.86
N GLY A 197 -11.72 -6.90 -0.37
CA GLY A 197 -11.09 -5.91 -1.22
C GLY A 197 -11.88 -4.61 -1.41
N HIS A 198 -12.93 -4.37 -0.62
CA HIS A 198 -13.75 -3.17 -0.76
C HIS A 198 -13.46 -2.15 0.33
N PRO A 199 -12.90 -0.96 0.02
CA PRO A 199 -12.87 0.15 0.97
C PRO A 199 -14.30 0.54 1.34
N VAL A 200 -14.53 0.78 2.63
CA VAL A 200 -15.87 1.10 3.14
C VAL A 200 -15.98 2.58 3.44
N ILE A 201 -16.85 3.29 2.72
CA ILE A 201 -17.17 4.69 2.98
C ILE A 201 -18.04 4.74 4.22
N VAL A 202 -17.71 5.60 5.18
CA VAL A 202 -18.44 5.68 6.45
C VAL A 202 -18.90 7.10 6.77
N GLY A 203 -20.10 7.19 7.31
CA GLY A 203 -20.65 8.38 7.94
C GLY A 203 -20.63 8.24 9.46
N ILE A 204 -19.76 9.00 10.12
CA ILE A 204 -19.61 9.02 11.59
C ILE A 204 -20.27 10.27 12.14
N SER A 205 -21.07 10.16 13.19
CA SER A 205 -21.87 11.27 13.73
C SER A 205 -21.05 12.38 14.40
N GLU A 206 -19.75 12.14 14.55
CA GLU A 206 -18.79 13.07 15.15
C GLU A 206 -17.60 13.22 14.21
N ALA A 207 -17.02 14.42 14.21
CA ALA A 207 -15.80 14.69 13.46
C ALA A 207 -14.57 14.62 14.37
N PRO A 208 -13.47 14.03 13.89
CA PRO A 208 -12.25 13.97 14.67
C PRO A 208 -11.68 15.38 14.90
N PRO A 209 -11.27 15.72 16.14
CA PRO A 209 -10.66 17.03 16.40
C PRO A 209 -9.31 17.14 15.66
N TYR A 210 -9.20 18.10 14.74
CA TYR A 210 -7.99 18.28 13.93
C TYR A 210 -6.71 18.40 14.77
N ARG A 211 -6.62 19.41 15.64
CA ARG A 211 -5.37 19.70 16.39
C ARG A 211 -4.97 18.60 17.39
N SER A 212 -5.95 17.94 17.99
CA SER A 212 -5.70 17.00 19.11
C SER A 212 -5.24 15.61 18.66
N LEU A 213 -5.28 15.32 17.35
CA LEU A 213 -4.94 14.01 16.79
C LEU A 213 -3.74 14.08 15.84
N VAL A 214 -3.02 15.19 15.78
CA VAL A 214 -1.78 15.29 14.99
C VAL A 214 -0.71 14.40 15.63
N GLY A 215 -0.25 13.37 14.89
CA GLY A 215 0.74 12.41 15.40
C GLY A 215 0.17 11.28 16.26
N GLU A 216 -1.13 11.31 16.55
CA GLU A 216 -1.83 10.25 17.29
C GLU A 216 -2.22 9.10 16.36
N ASP A 217 -2.26 7.89 16.88
CA ASP A 217 -2.64 6.69 16.13
C ASP A 217 -4.07 6.21 16.43
N LEU A 218 -4.69 6.70 17.50
CA LEU A 218 -6.02 6.28 17.95
C LEU A 218 -6.91 7.49 18.22
N TRP A 219 -8.14 7.43 17.71
CA TRP A 219 -9.19 8.38 18.02
C TRP A 219 -10.25 7.76 18.93
N HIS A 220 -10.30 8.26 20.16
CA HIS A 220 -11.40 8.04 21.07
C HIS A 220 -12.55 9.01 20.73
N ILE A 221 -13.68 8.46 20.28
CA ILE A 221 -14.80 9.29 19.86
C ILE A 221 -15.59 9.73 21.10
N GLU A 222 -15.59 11.03 21.34
CA GLU A 222 -16.43 11.65 22.35
C GLU A 222 -17.59 12.37 21.67
N PRO A 223 -18.81 12.31 22.23
CA PRO A 223 -19.95 13.05 21.70
C PRO A 223 -19.69 14.55 21.89
N ARG A 224 -19.48 15.25 20.78
CA ARG A 224 -19.18 16.69 20.76
C ARG A 224 -20.23 17.47 19.96
N ASN A 225 -21.20 16.78 19.34
CA ASN A 225 -22.26 17.36 18.51
C ASN A 225 -21.70 18.28 17.40
N LYS A 226 -20.54 17.92 16.84
CA LYS A 226 -19.85 18.76 15.83
C LYS A 226 -20.32 18.53 14.40
N GLY A 227 -21.37 17.74 14.22
CA GLY A 227 -21.86 17.32 12.91
C GLY A 227 -21.18 16.04 12.43
N GLY A 228 -21.77 15.42 11.41
CA GLY A 228 -21.27 14.19 10.83
C GLY A 228 -20.01 14.41 9.98
N HIS A 229 -19.15 13.41 9.90
CA HIS A 229 -17.97 13.41 9.04
C HIS A 229 -17.90 12.14 8.21
N ALA A 230 -17.51 12.28 6.94
CA ALA A 230 -17.35 11.16 6.02
C ALA A 230 -15.87 10.80 5.89
N MET A 231 -15.56 9.51 6.00
CA MET A 231 -14.19 8.96 5.89
C MET A 231 -14.23 7.60 5.19
N VAL A 232 -13.07 6.99 4.97
CA VAL A 232 -12.96 5.66 4.36
C VAL A 232 -12.26 4.71 5.30
N LEU A 233 -12.87 3.59 5.61
CA LEU A 233 -12.22 2.47 6.28
C LEU A 233 -11.31 1.76 5.29
N VAL A 234 -10.06 1.53 5.70
CA VAL A 234 -9.03 0.91 4.87
C VAL A 234 -8.45 -0.35 5.48
N GLY A 235 -8.79 -0.70 6.72
CA GLY A 235 -8.26 -1.90 7.36
C GLY A 235 -8.82 -2.16 8.74
N TYR A 236 -8.43 -3.29 9.31
CA TYR A 236 -8.78 -3.68 10.67
C TYR A 236 -7.73 -4.62 11.27
N SER A 237 -7.72 -4.71 12.60
CA SER A 237 -6.92 -5.67 13.36
C SER A 237 -7.67 -6.14 14.60
N ASP A 238 -7.90 -7.44 14.69
CA ASP A 238 -8.59 -8.09 15.82
C ASP A 238 -7.72 -8.12 17.07
N GLU A 239 -6.39 -8.15 16.92
CA GLU A 239 -5.45 -8.06 18.04
C GLU A 239 -5.64 -6.73 18.81
N SER A 240 -5.82 -5.63 18.08
CA SER A 240 -6.01 -4.30 18.67
C SER A 240 -7.48 -3.90 18.80
N GLN A 241 -8.41 -4.71 18.27
CA GLN A 241 -9.85 -4.42 18.18
C GLN A 241 -10.16 -3.06 17.55
N ARG A 242 -9.46 -2.75 16.46
CA ARG A 242 -9.53 -1.44 15.80
C ARG A 242 -9.76 -1.54 14.29
N PHE A 243 -10.40 -0.51 13.77
CA PHE A 243 -10.48 -0.18 12.36
C PHE A 243 -9.53 0.97 12.04
N GLU A 244 -8.88 0.96 10.87
CA GLU A 244 -8.07 2.08 10.36
C GLU A 244 -8.90 2.88 9.35
N LEU A 245 -8.96 4.20 9.56
CA LEU A 245 -9.68 5.17 8.73
C LEU A 245 -8.68 6.05 7.97
N MET A 246 -8.94 6.28 6.69
CA MET A 246 -8.35 7.35 5.90
C MET A 246 -9.19 8.62 6.04
N ASN A 247 -8.56 9.73 6.40
CA ASN A 247 -9.20 11.03 6.55
C ASN A 247 -8.78 12.01 5.45
N SER A 248 -9.46 13.16 5.36
CA SER A 248 -9.23 14.25 4.41
C SER A 248 -8.56 15.47 5.03
N TYR A 249 -7.75 15.26 6.07
CA TYR A 249 -7.06 16.31 6.84
C TYR A 249 -5.55 16.38 6.56
N GLY A 250 -5.08 15.74 5.49
CA GLY A 250 -3.69 15.73 5.06
C GLY A 250 -2.81 14.72 5.77
N THR A 251 -1.63 14.46 5.19
CA THR A 251 -0.65 13.50 5.71
C THR A 251 -0.01 13.91 7.04
N SER A 252 -0.07 15.18 7.44
CA SER A 252 0.44 15.62 8.75
C SER A 252 -0.52 15.31 9.91
N TRP A 253 -1.77 14.98 9.61
CA TRP A 253 -2.79 14.67 10.62
C TRP A 253 -2.81 13.17 10.95
N GLY A 254 -3.09 12.78 12.19
CA GLY A 254 -3.06 11.38 12.60
C GLY A 254 -1.71 10.72 12.33
N LYS A 255 -1.75 9.45 11.96
CA LYS A 255 -0.62 8.66 11.47
C LYS A 255 -0.58 8.68 9.95
N GLN A 256 0.06 9.71 9.39
CA GLN A 256 0.19 9.91 7.93
C GLN A 256 -1.15 10.13 7.21
N GLY A 257 -2.11 10.77 7.88
CA GLY A 257 -3.48 11.01 7.41
C GLY A 257 -4.47 9.88 7.68
N PHE A 258 -4.03 8.85 8.41
CA PHE A 258 -4.86 7.74 8.88
C PHE A 258 -5.03 7.80 10.40
N ILE A 259 -6.09 7.19 10.91
CA ILE A 259 -6.35 7.08 12.34
C ILE A 259 -7.04 5.77 12.66
N ASP A 260 -6.73 5.15 13.79
CA ASP A 260 -7.50 4.01 14.27
C ASP A 260 -8.72 4.47 15.07
N VAL A 261 -9.78 3.66 15.03
CA VAL A 261 -10.93 3.76 15.93
C VAL A 261 -11.24 2.38 16.51
N SER A 262 -11.59 2.32 17.79
CA SER A 262 -12.00 1.05 18.40
C SER A 262 -13.28 0.52 17.75
N TYR A 263 -13.45 -0.81 17.72
CA TYR A 263 -14.70 -1.45 17.29
C TYR A 263 -15.92 -0.94 18.08
N GLN A 264 -15.72 -0.67 19.37
CA GLN A 264 -16.76 -0.15 20.24
C GLN A 264 -17.19 1.27 19.83
N ASP A 265 -16.24 2.19 19.67
CA ASP A 265 -16.52 3.56 19.27
C ASP A 265 -17.10 3.60 17.84
N PHE A 266 -16.53 2.82 16.93
CA PHE A 266 -17.06 2.67 15.58
C PHE A 266 -18.54 2.27 15.60
N SER A 267 -18.89 1.18 16.29
CA SER A 267 -20.27 0.69 16.32
C SER A 267 -21.25 1.65 16.99
N ARG A 268 -20.77 2.50 17.91
CA ARG A 268 -21.58 3.50 18.60
C ARG A 268 -21.85 4.74 17.72
N PHE A 269 -20.81 5.25 17.06
CA PHE A 269 -20.84 6.56 16.39
C PHE A 269 -20.95 6.48 14.86
N CYS A 270 -20.59 5.36 14.23
CA CYS A 270 -20.81 5.14 12.80
C CYS A 270 -22.29 4.84 12.53
N LYS A 271 -22.95 5.74 11.80
CA LYS A 271 -24.39 5.63 11.50
C LYS A 271 -24.64 5.01 10.13
N GLN A 272 -23.76 5.31 9.17
CA GLN A 272 -23.89 4.83 7.80
C GLN A 272 -22.57 4.23 7.33
N ALA A 273 -22.63 3.17 6.54
CA ALA A 273 -21.48 2.55 5.90
C ALA A 273 -21.87 1.99 4.53
N PHE A 274 -21.05 2.26 3.51
CA PHE A 274 -21.33 2.01 2.11
C PHE A 274 -20.12 1.38 1.40
N VAL A 275 -20.41 0.62 0.35
CA VAL A 275 -19.43 0.16 -0.64
C VAL A 275 -19.93 0.47 -2.05
N LEU A 276 -19.00 0.66 -3.00
CA LEU A 276 -19.34 1.00 -4.39
C LEU A 276 -19.82 -0.22 -5.20
N SER A 277 -19.44 -1.44 -4.78
CA SER A 277 -19.71 -2.69 -5.49
C SER A 277 -20.45 -3.69 -4.60
N ASN A 278 -21.42 -4.41 -5.19
CA ASN A 278 -22.16 -5.49 -4.51
C ASN A 278 -21.40 -6.81 -4.53
N ASN A 279 -20.52 -6.97 -5.51
CA ASN A 279 -19.90 -8.25 -5.75
C ASN A 279 -18.80 -8.40 -4.72
N LEU A 280 -19.07 -9.15 -3.64
CA LEU A 280 -18.03 -9.98 -3.06
C LEU A 280 -17.58 -10.95 -4.15
N GLY A 281 -16.66 -10.52 -4.98
CA GLY A 281 -16.18 -11.35 -6.05
C GLY A 281 -15.60 -12.62 -5.44
N THR A 282 -16.22 -13.78 -5.67
CA THR A 282 -15.42 -15.02 -5.81
C THR A 282 -14.48 -14.97 -7.01
N LYS A 283 -14.49 -13.86 -7.74
CA LYS A 283 -13.45 -13.46 -8.69
C LYS A 283 -12.24 -12.79 -8.03
N GLY A 284 -12.28 -12.49 -6.72
CA GLY A 284 -11.19 -11.87 -5.97
C GLY A 284 -10.31 -12.84 -5.17
N LEU A 285 -10.66 -14.14 -5.08
CA LEU A 285 -9.81 -15.13 -4.42
C LEU A 285 -9.33 -16.27 -5.34
N ASP A 286 -10.11 -16.68 -6.34
CA ASP A 286 -9.78 -17.87 -7.16
C ASP A 286 -9.59 -17.61 -8.67
N GLN A 287 -9.71 -16.37 -9.16
CA GLN A 287 -9.56 -16.12 -10.60
C GLN A 287 -8.95 -14.76 -10.96
N GLN A 288 -7.92 -14.32 -10.23
CA GLN A 288 -7.05 -13.24 -10.71
C GLN A 288 -5.65 -13.25 -10.09
N LEU A 289 -5.13 -14.44 -9.77
CA LEU A 289 -3.67 -14.57 -9.67
C LEU A 289 -3.02 -14.27 -11.04
N SER A 290 -3.66 -14.51 -12.18
CA SER A 290 -2.97 -14.56 -13.48
C SER A 290 -2.49 -13.25 -14.13
N GLU A 291 -2.66 -12.04 -13.56
CA GLU A 291 -2.30 -10.81 -14.30
C GLU A 291 -1.94 -9.55 -13.47
N HIS A 292 -1.49 -9.65 -12.21
CA HIS A 292 -1.08 -8.49 -11.41
C HIS A 292 0.41 -8.48 -11.12
N SER A 293 1.11 -7.45 -11.57
CA SER A 293 2.56 -7.40 -11.44
C SER A 293 2.99 -6.87 -10.05
N VAL A 294 3.52 -7.73 -9.17
CA VAL A 294 4.02 -7.41 -7.83
C VAL A 294 5.38 -6.71 -7.94
N PRO A 295 5.55 -5.50 -7.38
CA PRO A 295 6.86 -4.86 -7.31
C PRO A 295 7.76 -5.65 -6.36
N VAL A 296 8.96 -5.97 -6.83
CA VAL A 296 9.97 -6.71 -6.05
C VAL A 296 11.29 -5.97 -6.18
N ALA A 297 11.87 -5.60 -5.04
CA ALA A 297 13.22 -5.07 -4.92
C ALA A 297 14.08 -6.09 -4.17
N VAL A 298 15.24 -6.43 -4.73
CA VAL A 298 16.23 -7.29 -4.08
C VAL A 298 17.55 -6.54 -3.96
N HIS A 299 18.18 -6.65 -2.80
CA HIS A 299 19.56 -6.24 -2.60
C HIS A 299 20.40 -7.47 -2.24
N ALA A 300 21.33 -7.84 -3.11
CA ALA A 300 22.19 -8.99 -2.92
C ALA A 300 23.64 -8.70 -3.34
N GLY A 301 24.60 -9.34 -2.69
CA GLY A 301 26.03 -9.19 -3.00
C GLY A 301 26.83 -10.44 -2.63
N ILE A 302 28.04 -10.52 -3.15
CA ILE A 302 29.02 -11.55 -2.80
C ILE A 302 30.17 -10.86 -2.10
N ASN A 303 30.63 -11.42 -0.99
CA ASN A 303 31.78 -10.92 -0.26
C ASN A 303 32.85 -12.01 -0.20
N ILE A 304 34.10 -11.58 -0.29
CA ILE A 304 35.29 -12.44 -0.14
C ILE A 304 35.99 -12.12 1.17
N TRP A 305 36.55 -13.14 1.81
CA TRP A 305 37.41 -12.92 2.95
C TRP A 305 38.76 -12.35 2.50
N GLN A 306 39.11 -11.21 3.08
CA GLN A 306 40.34 -10.48 2.84
C GLN A 306 41.22 -10.58 4.08
N ASN A 307 42.34 -11.30 3.96
CA ASN A 307 43.22 -11.60 5.09
C ASN A 307 43.90 -10.35 5.68
N ASP A 308 44.17 -9.36 4.84
CA ASP A 308 44.73 -8.06 5.22
C ASP A 308 43.76 -7.23 6.07
N HIS A 309 42.45 -7.30 5.77
CA HIS A 309 41.40 -6.61 6.52
C HIS A 309 40.76 -7.46 7.63
N GLN A 310 41.04 -8.77 7.64
CA GLN A 310 40.39 -9.75 8.53
C GLN A 310 38.86 -9.63 8.51
N ALA A 311 38.31 -9.40 7.31
CA ALA A 311 36.90 -9.15 7.12
C ALA A 311 36.41 -9.69 5.77
N PHE A 312 35.10 -9.86 5.67
CA PHE A 312 34.43 -10.07 4.39
C PHE A 312 34.21 -8.73 3.71
N GLU A 313 34.78 -8.57 2.52
CA GLU A 313 34.67 -7.36 1.72
C GLU A 313 33.81 -7.62 0.46
N PRO A 314 32.91 -6.69 0.09
CA PRO A 314 32.04 -6.87 -1.06
C PRO A 314 32.82 -6.86 -2.37
N LEU A 315 32.45 -7.77 -3.28
CA LEU A 315 32.93 -7.75 -4.65
C LEU A 315 32.15 -6.71 -5.46
N ALA A 316 32.88 -5.93 -6.26
CA ALA A 316 32.27 -5.12 -7.32
C ALA A 316 31.95 -6.00 -8.53
N PHE A 317 30.89 -5.66 -9.26
CA PHE A 317 30.39 -6.46 -10.38
C PHE A 317 30.35 -5.68 -11.68
N GLU A 318 30.54 -6.39 -12.79
CA GLU A 318 30.03 -6.01 -14.10
C GLU A 318 28.79 -6.85 -14.46
N VAL A 319 27.91 -6.28 -15.27
CA VAL A 319 26.70 -6.95 -15.75
C VAL A 319 26.79 -7.12 -17.26
N ARG A 320 26.77 -8.37 -17.71
CA ARG A 320 26.72 -8.70 -19.14
C ARG A 320 25.78 -9.88 -19.34
N ASP A 321 24.89 -9.77 -20.32
CA ASP A 321 23.89 -10.80 -20.62
C ASP A 321 23.03 -11.16 -19.39
N GLN A 322 22.73 -10.16 -18.56
CA GLN A 322 21.96 -10.29 -17.31
C GLN A 322 22.61 -11.21 -16.25
N ILE A 323 23.91 -11.48 -16.39
CA ILE A 323 24.71 -12.22 -15.43
C ILE A 323 25.69 -11.26 -14.75
N PHE A 324 25.68 -11.29 -13.43
CA PHE A 324 26.59 -10.54 -12.56
C PHE A 324 27.92 -11.27 -12.44
N ARG A 325 28.99 -10.61 -12.85
CA ARG A 325 30.36 -11.15 -12.80
C ARG A 325 31.20 -10.26 -11.90
N PRO A 326 31.82 -10.80 -10.84
CA PRO A 326 32.80 -10.05 -10.07
C PRO A 326 33.89 -9.48 -10.98
N LEU A 327 34.33 -8.25 -10.72
CA LEU A 327 35.43 -7.63 -11.46
C LEU A 327 36.78 -8.31 -11.17
N ASN A 328 36.89 -8.95 -10.00
CA ASN A 328 38.06 -9.71 -9.58
C ASN A 328 37.71 -11.19 -9.45
N ASP A 329 38.61 -12.05 -9.92
CA ASP A 329 38.48 -13.50 -9.75
C ASP A 329 38.60 -13.90 -8.27
N VAL A 330 37.98 -15.03 -7.93
CA VAL A 330 38.05 -15.64 -6.60
C VAL A 330 39.10 -16.75 -6.63
N SER A 331 39.99 -16.83 -5.65
CA SER A 331 40.97 -17.92 -5.61
C SER A 331 40.36 -19.23 -5.10
N VAL A 332 40.93 -20.37 -5.53
CA VAL A 332 40.59 -21.67 -4.93
C VAL A 332 40.81 -21.62 -3.40
N TYR A 333 39.87 -22.17 -2.64
CA TYR A 333 39.80 -22.10 -1.17
C TYR A 333 39.67 -20.69 -0.56
N GLN A 334 39.41 -19.66 -1.36
CA GLN A 334 39.07 -18.36 -0.81
C GLN A 334 37.66 -18.39 -0.21
N PRO A 335 37.48 -18.01 1.07
CA PRO A 335 36.16 -17.95 1.69
C PRO A 335 35.26 -16.90 1.04
N VAL A 336 34.03 -17.29 0.74
CA VAL A 336 32.98 -16.45 0.14
C VAL A 336 31.68 -16.57 0.91
N ASN A 337 30.94 -15.47 1.05
CA ASN A 337 29.53 -15.52 1.44
C ASN A 337 28.68 -14.57 0.59
N PHE A 338 27.38 -14.83 0.57
CA PHE A 338 26.39 -13.95 -0.01
C PHE A 338 25.73 -13.13 1.09
N THR A 339 25.48 -11.86 0.81
CA THR A 339 24.61 -11.00 1.61
C THR A 339 23.31 -10.83 0.84
N ILE A 340 22.17 -11.16 1.45
CA ILE A 340 20.85 -11.06 0.80
C ILE A 340 19.88 -10.32 1.73
N SER A 341 19.40 -9.16 1.31
CA SER A 341 18.35 -8.41 2.00
C SER A 341 16.98 -8.94 1.61
N VAL A 342 16.26 -9.48 2.60
CA VAL A 342 14.92 -10.05 2.45
C VAL A 342 13.92 -9.16 3.19
N GLU A 343 13.01 -8.57 2.43
CA GLU A 343 11.91 -7.77 2.98
C GLU A 343 10.90 -8.66 3.74
N LYS A 344 10.19 -8.07 4.70
CA LYS A 344 9.12 -8.74 5.42
C LYS A 344 8.09 -9.32 4.44
N GLY A 345 7.80 -10.60 4.58
CA GLY A 345 6.83 -11.29 3.72
C GLY A 345 7.36 -11.64 2.33
N ARG A 346 8.68 -11.59 2.12
CA ARG A 346 9.37 -12.14 0.93
C ARG A 346 10.15 -13.40 1.29
N CYS A 347 10.58 -14.12 0.27
CA CYS A 347 11.41 -15.31 0.38
C CYS A 347 12.51 -15.31 -0.67
N ALA A 348 13.58 -16.03 -0.39
CA ALA A 348 14.75 -16.15 -1.24
C ALA A 348 15.22 -17.61 -1.28
N TYR A 349 15.67 -18.06 -2.45
CA TYR A 349 16.32 -19.36 -2.65
C TYR A 349 17.62 -19.14 -3.41
N LEU A 350 18.73 -19.64 -2.87
CA LEU A 350 20.00 -19.65 -3.56
C LEU A 350 20.20 -21.05 -4.13
N LEU A 351 20.38 -21.13 -5.44
CA LEU A 351 20.57 -22.38 -6.18
C LEU A 351 21.96 -22.38 -6.81
N ASN A 352 22.53 -23.58 -6.93
CA ASN A 352 23.77 -23.85 -7.65
C ASN A 352 23.64 -25.18 -8.41
N MET A 353 24.54 -25.42 -9.36
CA MET A 353 24.60 -26.66 -10.12
C MET A 353 25.89 -27.41 -9.79
N ASP A 354 25.78 -28.71 -9.52
CA ASP A 354 26.96 -29.53 -9.32
C ASP A 354 27.64 -29.94 -10.64
N SER A 355 28.78 -30.62 -10.54
CA SER A 355 29.57 -31.04 -11.70
C SER A 355 28.86 -32.03 -12.64
N GLU A 356 27.77 -32.64 -12.20
CA GLU A 356 26.96 -33.56 -13.01
C GLU A 356 25.81 -32.83 -13.73
N GLY A 357 25.72 -31.51 -13.56
CA GLY A 357 24.65 -30.70 -14.13
C GLY A 357 23.36 -30.71 -13.32
N VAL A 358 23.40 -31.20 -12.07
CA VAL A 358 22.24 -31.28 -11.18
C VAL A 358 22.14 -30.00 -10.36
N VAL A 359 21.02 -29.30 -10.52
CA VAL A 359 20.64 -28.10 -9.76
C VAL A 359 20.19 -28.50 -8.36
N LYS A 360 20.77 -27.84 -7.36
CA LYS A 360 20.45 -28.02 -5.94
C LYS A 360 20.09 -26.68 -5.31
N ASN A 361 19.18 -26.74 -4.33
CA ASN A 361 19.00 -25.65 -3.39
C ASN A 361 20.08 -25.75 -2.31
N ILE A 362 20.86 -24.68 -2.17
CA ILE A 362 21.98 -24.59 -1.22
C ILE A 362 21.59 -23.75 0.00
N TRP A 363 20.57 -22.90 -0.14
CA TRP A 363 20.00 -22.14 0.98
C TRP A 363 18.64 -21.55 0.62
N HIS A 364 17.75 -21.41 1.61
CA HIS A 364 16.51 -20.65 1.47
C HIS A 364 16.20 -19.85 2.74
N SER A 365 15.43 -18.77 2.61
CA SER A 365 14.90 -18.03 3.76
C SER A 365 13.49 -18.47 4.13
N GLU A 366 13.19 -18.49 5.42
CA GLU A 366 11.82 -18.41 5.92
C GLU A 366 11.31 -16.95 5.83
N TYR A 367 9.98 -16.75 5.86
CA TYR A 367 9.40 -15.41 5.83
C TYR A 367 9.87 -14.58 7.04
N PRO A 368 10.73 -13.56 6.85
CA PRO A 368 11.25 -12.85 7.99
C PRO A 368 10.15 -11.95 8.56
N ALA A 369 10.06 -11.88 9.89
CA ALA A 369 9.04 -11.08 10.60
C ALA A 369 9.22 -9.55 10.39
N ARG A 370 10.41 -9.15 9.91
CA ARG A 370 10.87 -7.79 9.60
C ARG A 370 11.92 -7.85 8.49
N ASP A 371 12.16 -6.73 7.81
CA ASP A 371 13.24 -6.62 6.82
C ASP A 371 14.57 -7.02 7.46
N THR A 372 15.28 -7.95 6.83
CA THR A 372 16.50 -8.55 7.39
C THR A 372 17.51 -8.81 6.29
N THR A 373 18.78 -8.55 6.58
CA THR A 373 19.89 -8.94 5.71
C THR A 373 20.52 -10.22 6.25
N LEU A 374 20.52 -11.26 5.43
CA LEU A 374 21.00 -12.59 5.77
C LEU A 374 22.36 -12.86 5.11
N LYS A 375 23.22 -13.59 5.82
CA LYS A 375 24.49 -14.09 5.29
C LYS A 375 24.32 -15.55 4.92
N VAL A 376 24.77 -15.92 3.72
CA VAL A 376 24.61 -17.26 3.17
C VAL A 376 25.96 -17.80 2.71
N PRO A 377 26.40 -18.97 3.18
CA PRO A 377 25.71 -19.87 4.12
C PRO A 377 25.54 -19.28 5.52
N GLU A 378 24.51 -19.69 6.25
CA GLU A 378 24.23 -19.23 7.62
C GLU A 378 25.34 -19.63 8.59
N GLU A 379 25.94 -20.80 8.37
CA GLU A 379 27.10 -21.31 9.11
C GLU A 379 28.40 -21.02 8.36
N GLY A 380 28.90 -19.78 8.47
CA GLY A 380 30.27 -19.43 8.06
C GLY A 380 30.39 -18.92 6.63
N TRP A 381 30.99 -19.73 5.75
CA TRP A 381 31.37 -19.35 4.40
C TRP A 381 31.50 -20.57 3.49
N TRP A 382 31.59 -20.32 2.19
CA TRP A 382 31.85 -21.32 1.17
C TRP A 382 33.23 -21.13 0.56
N GLU A 383 33.94 -22.23 0.34
CA GLU A 383 35.18 -22.31 -0.43
C GLU A 383 35.03 -23.16 -1.70
N PHE A 384 35.64 -22.70 -2.79
CA PHE A 384 35.66 -23.45 -4.05
C PHE A 384 36.91 -24.35 -4.11
N PRO A 385 36.77 -25.68 -4.22
CA PRO A 385 37.92 -26.60 -4.14
C PRO A 385 38.69 -26.75 -5.46
N ARG A 386 38.21 -26.15 -6.56
CA ARG A 386 38.80 -26.27 -7.90
C ARG A 386 38.61 -24.96 -8.67
N ALA A 387 39.54 -24.70 -9.59
CA ALA A 387 39.40 -23.60 -10.55
C ALA A 387 38.33 -23.93 -11.59
N GLY A 388 37.64 -22.90 -12.09
CA GLY A 388 36.53 -23.04 -13.02
C GLY A 388 35.52 -21.92 -12.89
N GLN A 389 34.46 -22.01 -13.68
CA GLN A 389 33.35 -21.06 -13.62
C GLN A 389 32.21 -21.65 -12.78
N GLU A 390 31.81 -20.93 -11.74
CA GLU A 390 30.76 -21.33 -10.81
C GLU A 390 29.53 -20.44 -10.98
N MET A 391 28.38 -21.07 -11.21
CA MET A 391 27.12 -20.38 -11.50
C MET A 391 26.16 -20.50 -10.32
N PHE A 392 25.58 -19.36 -9.95
CA PHE A 392 24.56 -19.26 -8.91
C PHE A 392 23.31 -18.59 -9.45
N CYS A 393 22.15 -19.03 -8.95
CA CYS A 393 20.88 -18.40 -9.22
C CYS A 393 20.21 -18.04 -7.90
N LEU A 394 19.96 -16.75 -7.68
CA LEU A 394 19.12 -16.27 -6.60
C LEU A 394 17.69 -16.10 -7.12
N LEU A 395 16.76 -16.90 -6.59
CA LEU A 395 15.32 -16.70 -6.77
C LEU A 395 14.82 -15.83 -5.62
N TYR A 396 14.24 -14.68 -5.91
CA TYR A 396 13.68 -13.78 -4.89
C TYR A 396 12.22 -13.46 -5.22
N GLY A 397 11.32 -13.70 -4.27
CA GLY A 397 9.89 -13.73 -4.56
C GLY A 397 9.01 -13.41 -3.35
N TYR A 398 7.70 -13.35 -3.59
CA TYR A 398 6.69 -13.03 -2.57
C TYR A 398 5.89 -14.25 -2.10
N GLU A 399 5.99 -15.36 -2.82
CA GLU A 399 5.40 -16.64 -2.46
C GLU A 399 6.47 -17.68 -2.20
N HIS A 400 6.39 -18.40 -1.08
CA HIS A 400 7.22 -19.57 -0.82
C HIS A 400 6.98 -20.64 -1.89
N LEU A 401 8.02 -21.42 -2.24
CA LEU A 401 7.87 -22.65 -3.02
C LEU A 401 7.30 -23.75 -2.09
N PRO A 402 6.01 -24.12 -2.16
CA PRO A 402 5.43 -25.10 -1.24
C PRO A 402 6.01 -26.51 -1.40
N TYR A 403 6.62 -26.80 -2.56
CA TYR A 403 7.25 -28.09 -2.88
C TYR A 403 8.59 -27.88 -3.59
N LEU A 404 9.60 -27.42 -2.85
CA LEU A 404 10.96 -27.17 -3.37
C LEU A 404 11.55 -28.41 -4.08
N ASP A 405 11.38 -29.60 -3.52
CA ASP A 405 11.92 -30.84 -4.11
C ASP A 405 11.29 -31.16 -5.48
N ALA A 406 10.00 -30.88 -5.63
CA ALA A 406 9.30 -31.06 -6.91
C ALA A 406 9.82 -30.05 -7.95
N PHE A 407 10.01 -28.79 -7.55
CA PHE A 407 10.62 -27.77 -8.40
C PHE A 407 12.03 -28.18 -8.86
N LEU A 408 12.89 -28.63 -7.94
CA LEU A 408 14.24 -29.08 -8.28
C LEU A 408 14.22 -30.31 -9.20
N LYS A 409 13.31 -31.25 -8.98
CA LYS A 409 13.14 -32.42 -9.85
C LYS A 409 12.77 -32.01 -11.28
N ASP A 410 11.85 -31.06 -11.41
CA ASP A 410 11.39 -30.56 -12.71
C ASP A 410 12.51 -29.80 -13.43
N VAL A 411 13.22 -28.91 -12.73
CA VAL A 411 14.40 -28.20 -13.25
C VAL A 411 15.46 -29.17 -13.74
N ASN A 412 15.75 -30.21 -12.98
CA ASN A 412 16.75 -31.21 -13.33
C ASN A 412 16.33 -32.11 -14.51
N SER A 413 15.02 -32.25 -14.76
CA SER A 413 14.51 -33.01 -15.91
C SER A 413 14.70 -32.30 -17.26
N ILE A 414 15.03 -31.00 -17.26
CA ILE A 414 15.20 -30.21 -18.49
C ILE A 414 16.52 -30.62 -19.18
N PRO A 415 16.49 -31.03 -20.46
CA PRO A 415 17.64 -31.57 -21.19
C PRO A 415 18.56 -30.46 -21.73
N THR A 416 19.02 -29.58 -20.84
CA THR A 416 20.06 -28.57 -21.12
C THR A 416 21.09 -28.62 -20.00
N PRO A 417 22.40 -28.47 -20.29
CA PRO A 417 23.45 -28.48 -19.27
C PRO A 417 23.60 -27.12 -18.56
N ASP A 418 22.97 -26.06 -19.05
CA ASP A 418 23.17 -24.69 -18.55
C ASP A 418 22.14 -24.30 -17.47
N LEU A 419 22.61 -23.77 -16.33
CA LEU A 419 21.77 -23.38 -15.19
C LEU A 419 20.78 -22.29 -15.58
N GLN A 420 21.23 -21.27 -16.31
CA GLN A 420 20.38 -20.16 -16.71
C GLN A 420 19.22 -20.66 -17.57
N SER A 421 19.52 -21.49 -18.57
CA SER A 421 18.55 -22.12 -19.46
C SER A 421 17.57 -23.03 -18.72
N LYS A 422 18.06 -23.85 -17.76
CA LYS A 422 17.18 -24.70 -16.94
C LYS A 422 16.17 -23.86 -16.14
N ILE A 423 16.63 -22.78 -15.51
CA ILE A 423 15.78 -21.93 -14.67
C ILE A 423 14.82 -21.07 -15.50
N GLN A 424 15.28 -20.48 -16.61
CA GLN A 424 14.44 -19.62 -17.46
C GLN A 424 13.31 -20.38 -18.17
N GLN A 425 13.43 -21.71 -18.33
CA GLN A 425 12.36 -22.55 -18.88
C GLN A 425 11.26 -22.89 -17.85
N GLN A 426 11.42 -22.49 -16.59
CA GLN A 426 10.41 -22.70 -15.56
C GLN A 426 9.29 -21.67 -15.66
N LYS A 427 8.04 -22.17 -15.74
CA LYS A 427 6.84 -21.31 -15.83
C LYS A 427 6.62 -20.43 -14.60
N SER A 428 7.14 -20.81 -13.44
CA SER A 428 6.99 -20.09 -12.16
C SER A 428 7.98 -18.93 -11.97
N VAL A 429 8.86 -18.66 -12.93
CA VAL A 429 9.99 -17.75 -12.81
C VAL A 429 9.96 -16.71 -13.94
N LYS A 430 10.13 -15.43 -13.62
CA LYS A 430 10.34 -14.39 -14.64
C LYS A 430 11.81 -14.33 -15.03
N SER A 431 12.11 -14.49 -16.33
CA SER A 431 13.44 -14.17 -16.87
C SER A 431 13.81 -12.71 -16.58
N CYS A 432 15.09 -12.41 -16.40
CA CYS A 432 15.59 -11.04 -16.18
C CYS A 432 15.27 -10.04 -17.33
N ASP A 433 14.69 -10.50 -18.44
CA ASP A 433 14.19 -9.66 -19.52
C ASP A 433 13.10 -8.70 -19.03
N GLY A 434 13.46 -7.41 -18.91
CA GLY A 434 12.58 -6.34 -18.44
C GLY A 434 12.73 -5.95 -16.97
N VAL A 435 13.68 -6.53 -16.23
CA VAL A 435 14.07 -6.10 -14.89
C VAL A 435 14.98 -4.86 -14.99
N LYS A 436 14.64 -3.76 -14.29
CA LYS A 436 15.57 -2.63 -14.14
C LYS A 436 16.58 -2.99 -13.06
N LEU A 437 17.77 -3.37 -13.49
CA LEU A 437 18.91 -3.69 -12.63
C LEU A 437 19.79 -2.46 -12.48
N ASN A 438 20.01 -2.01 -11.25
CA ASN A 438 21.03 -1.04 -10.87
C ASN A 438 22.05 -1.75 -9.97
N TYR A 439 23.31 -1.33 -9.95
CA TYR A 439 24.34 -1.91 -9.08
C TYR A 439 25.35 -0.85 -8.65
N ASP A 440 25.91 -1.02 -7.47
CA ASP A 440 27.00 -0.21 -6.95
C ASP A 440 28.02 -1.08 -6.20
N ALA A 441 29.00 -0.45 -5.53
CA ALA A 441 30.04 -1.14 -4.77
C ALA A 441 29.51 -1.94 -3.56
N ASN A 442 28.28 -1.71 -3.13
CA ASN A 442 27.66 -2.34 -1.96
C ASN A 442 26.67 -3.46 -2.34
N GLY A 443 26.49 -3.74 -3.63
CA GLY A 443 25.69 -4.86 -4.11
C GLY A 443 24.80 -4.52 -5.30
N ILE A 444 23.90 -5.47 -5.59
CA ILE A 444 23.04 -5.48 -6.76
C ILE A 444 21.63 -5.10 -6.32
N PHE A 445 21.04 -4.13 -7.01
CA PHE A 445 19.67 -3.70 -6.82
C PHE A 445 18.83 -4.12 -8.03
N GLY A 446 18.04 -5.17 -7.87
CA GLY A 446 17.09 -5.58 -8.90
C GLY A 446 15.69 -5.07 -8.58
N SER A 447 15.06 -4.35 -9.51
CA SER A 447 13.65 -3.96 -9.38
C SER A 447 12.83 -4.44 -10.57
N SER A 448 11.76 -5.20 -10.29
CA SER A 448 10.85 -5.71 -11.32
C SER A 448 9.40 -5.73 -10.86
N LYS A 449 8.54 -6.01 -11.83
CA LYS A 449 7.10 -6.21 -11.71
C LYS A 449 6.81 -7.69 -12.07
N LEU A 450 6.58 -8.54 -11.07
CA LEU A 450 6.35 -9.99 -11.20
C LEU A 450 4.87 -10.30 -11.40
N ASN A 451 4.46 -10.91 -12.51
CA ASN A 451 3.05 -11.28 -12.70
C ASN A 451 2.61 -12.35 -11.67
N SER A 452 1.67 -11.98 -10.80
CA SER A 452 1.28 -12.68 -9.57
C SER A 452 0.81 -14.14 -9.73
N GLY A 453 0.56 -14.61 -10.94
CA GLY A 453 -0.04 -15.92 -11.21
C GLY A 453 0.67 -16.73 -12.29
N ILE A 454 1.78 -16.21 -12.79
CA ILE A 454 2.71 -16.95 -13.65
C ILE A 454 4.11 -16.85 -13.04
N GLU A 455 4.55 -15.63 -12.72
CA GLU A 455 5.91 -15.31 -12.31
C GLU A 455 5.99 -15.02 -10.80
N LYS A 456 6.52 -15.96 -10.03
CA LYS A 456 6.56 -15.85 -8.56
C LYS A 456 7.90 -15.31 -8.03
N PHE A 457 8.93 -15.37 -8.87
CA PHE A 457 10.31 -15.01 -8.51
C PHE A 457 10.96 -14.16 -9.60
N ILE A 458 11.76 -13.18 -9.18
CA ILE A 458 12.85 -12.63 -10.00
C ILE A 458 14.07 -13.52 -9.82
N THR A 459 14.85 -13.69 -10.89
CA THR A 459 16.15 -14.35 -10.85
C THR A 459 17.26 -13.31 -10.79
N LEU A 460 18.35 -13.59 -10.10
CA LEU A 460 19.65 -12.96 -10.35
C LEU A 460 20.67 -14.08 -10.60
N PHE A 461 21.41 -13.98 -11.69
CA PHE A 461 22.44 -14.96 -12.04
C PHE A 461 23.82 -14.40 -11.72
N PHE A 462 24.61 -15.16 -10.99
CA PHE A 462 25.99 -14.82 -10.67
C PHE A 462 26.92 -15.83 -11.32
N SER A 463 27.98 -15.34 -11.95
CA SER A 463 29.05 -16.14 -12.52
C SER A 463 30.35 -15.77 -11.84
N ILE A 464 30.86 -16.64 -10.98
CA ILE A 464 32.14 -16.46 -10.30
C ILE A 464 33.20 -17.21 -11.09
N ASN A 465 34.24 -16.50 -11.51
CA ASN A 465 35.42 -17.15 -12.06
C ASN A 465 36.38 -17.48 -10.91
N VAL A 466 36.70 -18.76 -10.77
CA VAL A 466 37.59 -19.28 -9.74
C VAL A 466 38.94 -19.61 -10.36
N THR A 467 39.99 -18.95 -9.91
CA THR A 467 41.36 -19.11 -10.41
C THR A 467 42.26 -19.84 -9.42
N SER A 468 43.21 -20.60 -9.97
CA SER A 468 44.17 -21.43 -9.23
C SER A 468 45.18 -20.63 -8.41
#